data_AF-A0A4Q7CMA8-F1
#
_entry.id   AF-A0A4Q7CMA8-F1
#
_cell.length_a   1.000
_cell.length_b   1.000
_cell.length_c   1.000
_cell.angle_alpha   90.00
_cell.angle_beta   90.00
_cell.angle_gamma   90.00
#
_symmetry.space_group_name_H-M   'P 1'
#
loop_
_entity.id
_entity.type
_entity.pdbx_description
1 polymer ?
#
loop_
_entity_poly.entity_id
_entity_poly.type
_entity_poly.pdbx_seq_one_letter_code
_entity_poly.pdbx_strand_id
1 'polypeptide(L)' 'QKIEDPAGPLYLYLSTLGSPGQTAYHGLLCIGKPKAGETVVVSAASGSVGSVVGQIAKIKGAKVVGIAGGEEKNR' A
#
# COMPACT_ATOMS: atom_id res chain seq x y z
N GLN A 1 16.99 -1.85 -11.75
CA GLN A 1 16.48 -3.21 -12.06
C GLN A 1 16.23 -3.27 -13.57
N LYS A 2 16.81 -4.25 -14.26
CA LYS A 2 16.50 -4.50 -15.68
C LYS A 2 15.30 -5.45 -15.71
N ILE A 3 14.22 -5.07 -16.40
CA ILE A 3 13.02 -5.90 -16.57
C ILE A 3 13.03 -6.42 -18.01
N GLU A 4 13.10 -7.73 -18.18
CA GLU A 4 13.23 -8.37 -19.51
C GLU A 4 11.87 -8.76 -20.10
N ASP A 5 10.89 -9.08 -19.25
CA ASP A 5 9.50 -9.36 -19.63
C ASP A 5 8.53 -8.72 -18.61
N PRO A 6 8.11 -7.46 -18.85
CA PRO A 6 7.27 -6.74 -17.91
C PRO A 6 5.81 -7.22 -17.98
N ALA A 7 5.29 -7.69 -16.85
CA ALA A 7 3.87 -7.92 -16.62
C ALA A 7 3.15 -6.56 -16.44
N GLY A 8 2.98 -5.83 -17.54
CA GLY A 8 2.29 -4.54 -17.61
C GLY A 8 3.22 -3.34 -17.80
N PRO A 9 2.70 -2.11 -17.66
CA PRO A 9 3.47 -0.90 -17.90
C PRO A 9 4.72 -0.78 -17.01
N LEU A 10 5.86 -0.44 -17.61
CA LEU A 10 7.15 -0.33 -16.91
C LEU A 10 7.12 0.61 -15.70
N TYR A 11 6.32 1.68 -15.72
CA TYR A 11 6.25 2.62 -14.60
C TYR A 11 5.71 1.98 -13.30
N LEU A 12 4.95 0.88 -13.39
CA LEU A 12 4.46 0.16 -12.21
C LEU A 12 5.60 -0.43 -11.40
N TYR A 13 6.69 -0.84 -12.06
CA TYR A 13 7.90 -1.36 -11.42
C TYR A 13 8.69 -0.29 -10.67
N LEU A 14 8.38 1.00 -10.86
CA LEU A 14 8.90 2.10 -10.05
C LEU A 14 7.96 2.45 -8.87
N SER A 15 6.75 1.89 -8.84
CA SER A 15 5.71 2.20 -7.87
C SER A 15 5.19 0.92 -7.19
N THR A 16 3.99 0.45 -7.52
CA THR A 16 3.31 -0.67 -6.84
C THR A 16 4.00 -2.02 -7.00
N LEU A 17 4.72 -2.26 -8.10
CA LEU A 17 5.53 -3.48 -8.29
C LEU A 17 6.99 -3.29 -7.86
N GLY A 18 7.39 -2.06 -7.54
CA GLY A 18 8.73 -1.69 -7.07
C GLY A 18 8.87 -1.63 -5.54
N SER A 19 9.91 -0.94 -5.07
CA SER A 19 10.21 -0.80 -3.63
C SER A 19 9.01 -0.32 -2.78
N PRO A 20 8.17 0.64 -3.22
CA PRO A 20 7.04 1.07 -2.42
C PRO A 20 6.02 -0.04 -2.16
N GLY A 21 5.63 -0.79 -3.19
CA GLY A 21 4.68 -1.89 -3.04
C GLY A 21 5.25 -3.10 -2.33
N GLN A 22 6.53 -3.43 -2.56
CA GLN A 22 7.22 -4.48 -1.80
C GLN A 22 7.27 -4.14 -0.31
N THR A 23 7.60 -2.89 0.03
CA THR A 23 7.60 -2.40 1.42
C THR A 23 6.21 -2.49 2.04
N ALA A 24 5.18 -2.05 1.32
CA ALA A 24 3.79 -2.13 1.76
C ALA A 24 3.36 -3.58 2.02
N TYR A 25 3.65 -4.48 1.07
CA TYR A 25 3.28 -5.89 1.14
C TYR A 25 3.98 -6.60 2.30
N HIS A 26 5.31 -6.52 2.39
CA HIS A 26 6.06 -7.16 3.46
C HIS A 26 5.72 -6.57 4.83
N GLY A 27 5.68 -5.25 4.94
CA GLY A 27 5.36 -4.58 6.20
C GLY A 27 3.98 -4.99 6.73
N LEU A 28 2.97 -4.98 5.86
CA LEU A 28 1.61 -5.31 6.27
C LEU A 28 1.38 -6.81 6.44
N LEU A 29 1.75 -7.65 5.47
CA LEU A 29 1.37 -9.06 5.46
C LEU A 29 2.37 -9.99 6.13
N CYS A 30 3.66 -9.68 6.08
CA CYS A 30 4.68 -10.54 6.70
C CYS A 30 4.92 -10.15 8.17
N ILE A 31 4.85 -8.86 8.50
CA ILE A 31 5.11 -8.36 9.85
C ILE A 31 3.81 -8.05 10.59
N GLY A 32 2.98 -7.14 10.04
CA GLY A 32 1.75 -6.68 10.70
C GLY A 32 0.65 -7.73 10.84
N LYS A 33 0.50 -8.62 9.84
CA LYS A 33 -0.47 -9.73 9.79
C LYS A 33 -1.89 -9.35 10.25
N PRO A 34 -2.50 -8.29 9.68
CA PRO A 34 -3.83 -7.87 10.10
C PRO A 34 -4.87 -8.96 9.81
N LYS A 35 -5.84 -9.09 10.70
CA LYS A 35 -6.97 -10.01 10.56
C LYS A 35 -8.19 -9.26 10.02
N ALA A 36 -9.09 -10.00 9.39
CA ALA A 36 -10.37 -9.45 8.95
C ALA A 36 -11.15 -8.89 10.16
N GLY A 37 -11.76 -7.72 9.98
CA GLY A 37 -12.47 -6.99 11.03
C GLY A 37 -11.59 -6.11 11.93
N GLU A 38 -10.26 -6.27 11.92
CA GLU A 38 -9.36 -5.38 12.65
C GLU A 38 -9.25 -4.01 11.97
N THR A 39 -8.82 -3.00 12.72
CA THR A 39 -8.57 -1.66 12.17
C THR A 39 -7.08 -1.44 11.93
N VAL A 40 -6.72 -1.12 10.69
CA VAL A 40 -5.37 -0.73 10.27
C VAL A 40 -5.34 0.79 10.09
N VAL A 41 -4.50 1.46 10.88
CA VAL A 41 -4.25 2.89 10.74
C VAL A 41 -3.01 3.10 9.87
N VAL A 42 -3.12 3.94 8.85
CA VAL A 42 -2.04 4.22 7.91
C VAL A 42 -1.66 5.70 8.00
N SER A 43 -0.45 5.98 8.49
CA SER A 43 0.12 7.32 8.41
C SER A 43 0.55 7.66 6.99
N ALA A 44 0.47 8.94 6.62
CA ALA A 44 0.79 9.43 5.27
C ALA A 44 0.11 8.58 4.16
N ALA A 45 -1.19 8.29 4.33
CA ALA A 45 -1.94 7.36 3.49
C ALA A 45 -2.01 7.78 2.01
N SER A 46 -1.82 9.07 1.69
CA SER A 46 -1.73 9.57 0.32
C SER A 46 -0.35 9.35 -0.34
N GLY A 47 0.63 8.79 0.39
CA GLY A 47 1.98 8.52 -0.11
C GLY A 47 2.07 7.23 -0.94
N SER A 48 3.22 7.02 -1.58
CA SER A 48 3.47 5.87 -2.46
C SER A 48 3.32 4.52 -1.74
N VAL A 49 3.85 4.39 -0.52
CA VAL A 49 3.73 3.17 0.29
C VAL A 49 2.35 3.11 0.95
N GLY A 50 1.94 4.20 1.62
CA GLY A 50 0.71 4.24 2.43
C GLY A 50 -0.55 3.95 1.61
N SER A 51 -0.64 4.45 0.39
CA SER A 51 -1.78 4.21 -0.49
C SER A 51 -1.93 2.73 -0.87
N VAL A 52 -0.81 2.03 -1.06
CA VAL A 52 -0.78 0.59 -1.34
C VAL A 52 -1.12 -0.23 -0.09
N VAL A 53 -0.58 0.14 1.08
CA VAL A 53 -0.91 -0.51 2.37
C VAL A 53 -2.42 -0.47 2.61
N GLY A 54 -3.04 0.69 2.43
CA GLY A 54 -4.48 0.85 2.64
C GLY A 54 -5.32 -0.04 1.71
N GLN A 55 -4.91 -0.19 0.44
CA GLN A 55 -5.58 -1.10 -0.49
C GLN A 55 -5.42 -2.57 -0.07
N ILE A 56 -4.20 -3.00 0.25
CA ILE A 56 -3.95 -4.38 0.69
C ILE A 56 -4.72 -4.72 1.98
N ALA A 57 -4.75 -3.79 2.94
CA ALA A 57 -5.48 -3.98 4.20
C ALA A 57 -6.99 -4.14 3.97
N LYS A 58 -7.59 -3.33 3.08
CA LYS A 58 -9.01 -3.49 2.68
C LYS A 58 -9.26 -4.85 2.02
N ILE A 59 -8.37 -5.30 1.12
CA ILE A 59 -8.47 -6.62 0.47
C ILE A 59 -8.40 -7.75 1.50
N LYS A 60 -7.67 -7.58 2.61
CA LYS A 60 -7.62 -8.53 3.73
C LYS A 60 -8.81 -8.45 4.69
N GLY A 61 -9.81 -7.61 4.38
CA GLY A 61 -11.01 -7.47 5.20
C GLY A 61 -10.81 -6.63 6.46
N ALA A 62 -9.70 -5.91 6.57
CA ALA A 62 -9.50 -4.96 7.66
C ALA A 62 -10.21 -3.62 7.35
N LYS A 63 -10.67 -2.95 8.39
CA LYS A 63 -11.10 -1.54 8.31
C LYS A 63 -9.85 -0.67 8.22
N VAL A 64 -9.82 0.29 7.30
CA VAL A 64 -8.65 1.15 7.09
C VAL A 64 -8.97 2.60 7.44
N VAL A 65 -8.12 3.21 8.25
CA VAL A 65 -8.15 4.64 8.58
C VAL A 65 -6.85 5.26 8.11
N GLY A 66 -6.93 6.12 7.10
CA GLY A 66 -5.78 6.84 6.57
C GLY A 66 -5.64 8.22 7.18
N ILE A 67 -4.41 8.64 7.44
CA ILE A 67 -4.07 10.03 7.78
C ILE A 67 -3.28 10.61 6.63
N ALA A 68 -3.80 11.67 5.99
CA ALA A 68 -3.09 12.41 4.96
C ALA A 68 -3.03 13.91 5.31
N GLY A 69 -2.00 14.58 4.78
CA GLY A 69 -1.79 16.01 5.03
C GLY A 69 -2.55 16.87 4.04
N GLY A 70 -3.49 17.70 4.53
CA GLY A 70 -4.31 18.60 3.71
C GLY A 70 -5.68 18.02 3.36
N GLU A 71 -6.67 18.88 3.18
CA GLU A 71 -8.07 18.47 2.95
C GLU A 71 -8.24 17.71 1.63
N GLU A 72 -7.58 18.15 0.56
CA GLU A 72 -7.64 17.53 -0.76
C GLU A 72 -7.26 16.04 -0.73
N LYS A 73 -6.29 15.66 0.10
CA LYS A 73 -5.79 14.28 0.23
C LYS A 73 -6.61 13.40 1.18
N ASN A 74 -7.55 13.97 1.92
CA ASN A 74 -8.43 13.25 2.85
C ASN A 74 -9.85 13.00 2.29
N ARG A 75 -10.13 13.46 1.06
CA ARG A 75 -11.32 13.06 0.29
C ARG A 75 -11.08 11.76 -0.45
#